data_AF-A0A8J8KBU7-F1
#
_entry.id   AF-A0A8J8KBU7-F1
#
_cell.length_a   1.000
_cell.length_b   1.000
_cell.length_c   1.000
_cell.angle_alpha   90.00
_cell.angle_beta   90.00
_cell.angle_gamma   90.00
#
_symmetry.space_group_name_H-M   'P 1'
#
loop_
_entity.id
_entity.type
_entity.pdbx_description
1 polymer ?
#
loop_
_entity_poly.entity_id
_entity_poly.type
_entity_poly.pdbx_seq_one_letter_code
_entity_poly.pdbx_strand_id
1 'polypeptide(L)'
;MEGKQERFNGDARILHQRAVRIPLPDDEAERVFHENMRTIAEAHERKADLLADPDVPLLTAYEEEYAHAAESFQRRLRRVAGDNYEEVAMAYFRGDRDDRVAKIAAYYVEGGWRVQQWATVTEMVYAPLILRYPDSFTVNVRFAGGYTTPAAVYYESPEHCSEELADEHAETYYEESQYTQRQAAEYARGTADLIREEFPDPDETPFEERKYGGVALVGGRQGSVFSETSKRVAPDPDRFSESVSKPTLVETGPEARRTECELGLESEIVR
;
A
#
# COMPACT_ATOMS: atom_id res chain seq x y z
N MET A 1 13.75 6.14 -39.07
CA MET A 1 13.98 5.03 -38.12
C MET A 1 13.39 5.46 -36.80
N GLU A 2 12.09 5.20 -36.63
CA GLU A 2 11.37 5.47 -35.39
C GLU A 2 11.59 4.27 -34.47
N GLY A 3 12.33 4.48 -33.38
CA GLY A 3 12.45 3.49 -32.33
C GLY A 3 11.09 3.33 -31.67
N LYS A 4 10.46 2.16 -31.87
CA LYS A 4 9.44 1.67 -30.96
C LYS A 4 10.10 1.56 -29.59
N GLN A 5 9.87 2.52 -28.72
CA GLN A 5 9.96 2.30 -27.28
C GLN A 5 8.99 1.14 -27.00
N GLU A 6 9.52 -0.06 -26.77
CA GLU A 6 8.72 -1.15 -26.20
C GLU A 6 8.12 -0.59 -24.91
N ARG A 7 6.80 -0.38 -24.92
CA ARG A 7 6.02 -0.10 -23.72
C ARG A 7 6.28 -1.29 -22.79
N PHE A 8 7.10 -1.08 -21.77
CA PHE A 8 7.38 -2.06 -20.75
C PHE A 8 6.04 -2.44 -20.10
N ASN A 9 5.58 -3.67 -20.36
CA ASN A 9 4.49 -4.29 -19.62
C ASN A 9 5.16 -5.03 -18.47
N GLY A 10 5.07 -4.46 -17.27
CA GLY A 10 5.57 -5.07 -16.04
C GLY A 10 5.21 -6.55 -15.87
N ASP A 11 5.98 -7.27 -15.04
CA ASP A 11 5.74 -8.69 -14.77
C ASP A 11 5.07 -8.86 -13.40
N ALA A 12 3.72 -8.87 -13.37
CA ALA A 12 2.93 -9.02 -12.15
C ALA A 12 3.31 -10.28 -11.34
N ARG A 13 3.88 -11.30 -12.01
CA ARG A 13 4.31 -12.56 -11.38
C ARG A 13 5.35 -12.35 -10.29
N ILE A 14 6.12 -11.25 -10.32
CA ILE A 14 7.09 -10.95 -9.26
C ILE A 14 6.40 -10.55 -7.95
N LEU A 15 5.20 -9.97 -8.02
CA LEU A 15 4.40 -9.59 -6.85
C LEU A 15 3.56 -10.78 -6.35
N HIS A 16 3.09 -11.62 -7.28
CA HIS A 16 2.18 -12.72 -6.97
C HIS A 16 2.75 -13.68 -5.92
N GLN A 17 2.07 -13.80 -4.78
CA GLN A 17 2.45 -14.67 -3.65
C GLN A 17 3.87 -14.42 -3.12
N ARG A 18 4.37 -13.18 -3.27
CA ARG A 18 5.68 -12.77 -2.76
C ARG A 18 5.58 -11.59 -1.79
N ALA A 19 6.48 -11.60 -0.81
CA ALA A 19 6.70 -10.51 0.13
C ALA A 19 8.20 -10.23 0.26
N VAL A 20 8.56 -9.01 0.63
CA VAL A 20 9.94 -8.68 1.00
C VAL A 20 10.07 -8.73 2.52
N ARG A 21 10.89 -9.65 3.03
CA ARG A 21 11.30 -9.70 4.45
C ARG A 21 12.51 -8.81 4.65
N ILE A 22 12.47 -7.91 5.62
CA ILE A 22 13.52 -6.93 5.89
C ILE A 22 13.99 -7.09 7.33
N PRO A 23 15.30 -7.20 7.56
CA PRO A 23 15.86 -7.39 8.90
C PRO A 23 15.70 -6.14 9.77
N LEU A 24 15.53 -6.36 11.07
CA LEU A 24 15.62 -5.38 12.15
C LEU A 24 16.74 -5.82 13.10
N PRO A 25 18.01 -5.67 12.69
CA PRO A 25 19.14 -6.25 13.43
C PRO A 25 19.48 -5.52 14.74
N ASP A 26 19.05 -4.27 14.89
CA ASP A 26 19.41 -3.38 15.98
C ASP A 26 18.34 -2.30 16.22
N ASP A 27 18.51 -1.54 17.30
CA ASP A 27 17.62 -0.45 17.71
C ASP A 27 17.54 0.68 16.67
N GLU A 28 18.58 0.88 15.85
CA GLU A 28 18.54 1.89 14.78
C GLU A 28 17.59 1.45 13.67
N ALA A 29 17.67 0.18 13.23
CA ALA A 29 16.75 -0.37 12.25
C ALA A 29 15.30 -0.37 12.76
N GLU A 30 15.10 -0.63 14.04
CA GLU A 30 13.82 -0.51 14.74
C GLU A 30 13.24 0.90 14.64
N ARG A 31 14.03 1.93 14.98
CA ARG A 31 13.62 3.35 14.87
C ARG A 31 13.29 3.72 13.43
N VAL A 32 14.13 3.33 12.47
CA VAL A 32 13.89 3.60 11.05
C VAL A 32 12.61 2.94 10.55
N PHE A 33 12.28 1.73 11.04
CA PHE A 33 11.00 1.09 10.73
C PHE A 33 9.83 1.84 11.34
N HIS A 34 9.92 2.22 12.62
CA HIS A 34 8.90 3.03 13.29
C HIS A 34 8.67 4.38 12.59
N GLU A 35 9.72 5.12 12.24
CA GLU A 35 9.63 6.37 11.48
C GLU A 35 8.90 6.17 10.14
N ASN A 36 9.18 5.07 9.43
CA ASN A 36 8.46 4.75 8.20
C ASN A 36 6.97 4.51 8.47
N MET A 37 6.62 3.78 9.53
CA MET A 37 5.21 3.55 9.89
C MET A 37 4.50 4.81 10.37
N ARG A 38 5.19 5.66 11.14
CA ARG A 38 4.69 6.99 11.53
C ARG A 38 4.41 7.85 10.31
N THR A 39 5.30 7.84 9.32
CA THR A 39 5.08 8.63 8.10
C THR A 39 3.83 8.16 7.33
N ILE A 40 3.57 6.84 7.29
CA ILE A 40 2.34 6.29 6.69
C ILE A 40 1.11 6.72 7.49
N ALA A 41 1.16 6.67 8.83
CA ALA A 41 0.06 7.14 9.68
C ALA A 41 -0.23 8.64 9.47
N GLU A 42 0.81 9.48 9.44
CA GLU A 42 0.68 10.92 9.14
C GLU A 42 0.10 11.18 7.73
N ALA A 43 0.36 10.32 6.75
CA ALA A 43 -0.24 10.42 5.42
C ALA A 43 -1.75 10.17 5.46
N HIS A 44 -2.21 9.21 6.27
CA HIS A 44 -3.64 8.98 6.49
C HIS A 44 -4.31 10.15 7.23
N GLU A 45 -3.64 10.80 8.18
CA GLU A 45 -4.16 12.02 8.83
C GLU A 45 -4.27 13.19 7.86
N ARG A 46 -3.23 13.43 7.06
CA ARG A 46 -3.27 14.47 6.01
C ARG A 46 -4.42 14.21 5.04
N LYS A 47 -4.59 12.95 4.60
CA LYS A 47 -5.74 12.57 3.77
C LYS A 47 -7.06 12.86 4.47
N ALA A 48 -7.18 12.54 5.76
CA ALA A 48 -8.40 12.84 6.51
C ALA A 48 -8.71 14.34 6.59
N ASP A 49 -7.69 15.18 6.75
CA ASP A 49 -7.86 16.63 6.77
C ASP A 49 -8.29 17.16 5.39
N LEU A 50 -7.71 16.63 4.31
CA LEU A 50 -8.10 16.98 2.94
C LEU A 50 -9.53 16.50 2.59
N LEU A 51 -9.92 15.29 3.02
CA LEU A 51 -11.28 14.76 2.81
C LEU A 51 -12.34 15.51 3.63
N ALA A 52 -11.95 16.16 4.73
CA ALA A 52 -12.86 16.95 5.55
C ALA A 52 -13.01 18.40 5.04
N ASP A 53 -12.16 18.83 4.12
CA ASP A 53 -12.17 20.17 3.54
C ASP A 53 -13.00 20.19 2.26
N PRO A 54 -14.18 20.84 2.25
CA PRO A 54 -15.05 20.88 1.07
C PRO A 54 -14.44 21.68 -0.10
N ASP A 55 -13.44 22.52 0.15
CA ASP A 55 -12.81 23.36 -0.88
C ASP A 55 -11.64 22.65 -1.58
N VAL A 56 -11.24 21.46 -1.09
CA VAL A 56 -10.17 20.66 -1.67
C VAL A 56 -10.75 19.59 -2.60
N PRO A 57 -10.33 19.53 -3.88
CA PRO A 57 -10.74 18.45 -4.76
C PRO A 57 -10.27 17.10 -4.24
N LEU A 58 -11.16 16.12 -4.19
CA LEU A 58 -10.87 14.79 -3.65
C LEU A 58 -9.67 14.12 -4.33
N LEU A 59 -9.45 14.39 -5.63
CA LEU A 59 -8.28 13.90 -6.36
C LEU A 59 -6.96 14.30 -5.67
N THR A 60 -6.89 15.50 -5.09
CA THR A 60 -5.71 15.99 -4.36
C THR A 60 -5.42 15.12 -3.13
N ALA A 61 -6.46 14.80 -2.35
CA ALA A 61 -6.33 13.94 -1.17
C ALA A 61 -5.79 12.55 -1.53
N TYR A 62 -6.23 12.02 -2.68
CA TYR A 62 -5.80 10.72 -3.18
C TYR A 62 -4.39 10.74 -3.80
N GLU A 63 -4.06 11.75 -4.60
CA GLU A 63 -2.73 11.90 -5.20
C GLU A 63 -1.63 12.06 -4.14
N GLU A 64 -1.92 12.74 -3.03
CA GLU A 64 -0.96 12.88 -1.93
C GLU A 64 -0.64 11.55 -1.23
N GLU A 65 -1.65 10.70 -0.96
CA GLU A 65 -1.43 9.36 -0.40
C GLU A 65 -0.57 8.49 -1.35
N TYR A 66 -0.80 8.61 -2.67
CA TYR A 66 -0.05 7.86 -3.68
C TYR A 66 1.40 8.31 -3.81
N ALA A 67 1.62 9.62 -3.83
CA ALA A 67 2.97 10.18 -3.84
C ALA A 67 3.78 9.64 -2.65
N HIS A 68 3.13 9.50 -1.48
CA HIS A 68 3.76 8.95 -0.30
C HIS A 68 4.10 7.46 -0.41
N ALA A 69 3.17 6.63 -0.89
CA ALA A 69 3.43 5.20 -1.13
C ALA A 69 4.57 4.97 -2.13
N ALA A 70 4.57 5.73 -3.24
CA ALA A 70 5.62 5.69 -4.25
C ALA A 70 6.98 6.14 -3.68
N GLU A 71 7.01 7.20 -2.87
CA GLU A 71 8.22 7.68 -2.22
C GLU A 71 8.79 6.63 -1.25
N SER A 72 7.94 5.95 -0.47
CA SER A 72 8.37 4.87 0.44
C SER A 72 9.06 3.72 -0.33
N PHE A 73 8.49 3.31 -1.47
CA PHE A 73 9.12 2.32 -2.35
C PHE A 73 10.46 2.81 -2.90
N GLN A 74 10.54 4.06 -3.38
CA GLN A 74 11.79 4.64 -3.89
C GLN A 74 12.88 4.73 -2.82
N ARG A 75 12.56 5.22 -1.61
CA ARG A 75 13.49 5.29 -0.48
C ARG A 75 14.06 3.91 -0.16
N ARG A 76 13.21 2.88 -0.19
CA ARG A 76 13.61 1.50 0.05
C ARG A 76 14.45 0.92 -1.09
N LEU A 77 14.09 1.19 -2.33
CA LEU A 77 14.85 0.82 -3.52
C LEU A 77 16.28 1.36 -3.48
N ARG A 78 16.44 2.66 -3.18
CA ARG A 78 17.77 3.28 -3.04
C ARG A 78 18.62 2.62 -1.95
N ARG A 79 18.01 2.26 -0.81
CA ARG A 79 18.71 1.54 0.27
C ARG A 79 19.16 0.14 -0.13
N VAL A 80 18.42 -0.57 -0.98
CA VAL A 80 18.71 -1.96 -1.35
C VAL A 80 19.62 -2.08 -2.59
N ALA A 81 19.35 -1.28 -3.62
CA ALA A 81 19.96 -1.41 -4.95
C ALA A 81 20.80 -0.18 -5.36
N GLY A 82 20.86 0.87 -4.53
CA GLY A 82 21.51 2.14 -4.86
C GLY A 82 20.67 2.99 -5.81
N ASP A 83 21.22 4.12 -6.27
CA ASP A 83 20.50 5.09 -7.11
C ASP A 83 20.13 4.53 -8.50
N ASN A 84 20.87 3.53 -8.99
CA ASN A 84 20.60 2.87 -10.28
C ASN A 84 19.58 1.72 -10.15
N TYR A 85 18.69 1.75 -9.15
CA TYR A 85 17.75 0.67 -8.88
C TYR A 85 16.85 0.32 -10.07
N GLU A 86 16.52 1.29 -10.93
CA GLU A 86 15.71 1.09 -12.13
C GLU A 86 16.45 0.22 -13.17
N GLU A 87 17.74 0.50 -13.42
CA GLU A 87 18.57 -0.31 -14.31
C GLU A 87 18.70 -1.74 -13.79
N VAL A 88 18.85 -1.88 -12.46
CA VAL A 88 18.94 -3.19 -11.78
C VAL A 88 17.64 -3.98 -11.93
N ALA A 89 16.48 -3.33 -11.77
CA ALA A 89 15.17 -3.96 -12.01
C ALA A 89 14.97 -4.33 -13.49
N MET A 90 15.36 -3.44 -14.42
CA MET A 90 15.26 -3.70 -15.86
C MET A 90 16.11 -4.89 -16.31
N ALA A 91 17.32 -5.03 -15.77
CA ALA A 91 18.17 -6.19 -16.02
C ALA A 91 17.49 -7.50 -15.54
N TYR A 92 16.74 -7.45 -14.43
CA TYR A 92 15.94 -8.60 -14.00
C TYR A 92 14.83 -8.94 -14.99
N PHE A 93 14.02 -7.97 -15.39
CA PHE A 93 12.89 -8.24 -16.31
C PHE A 93 13.33 -8.71 -17.71
N ARG A 94 14.54 -8.32 -18.15
CA ARG A 94 15.13 -8.81 -19.40
C ARG A 94 15.74 -10.22 -19.29
N GLY A 95 15.87 -10.75 -18.07
CA GLY A 95 16.55 -12.01 -17.79
C GLY A 95 18.08 -11.90 -17.74
N ASP A 96 18.64 -10.69 -17.78
CA ASP A 96 20.08 -10.42 -17.74
C ASP A 96 20.67 -10.57 -16.33
N ARG A 97 19.84 -10.50 -15.28
CA ARG A 97 20.27 -10.53 -13.87
C ARG A 97 19.23 -11.17 -12.95
N ASP A 98 19.60 -12.19 -12.17
CA ASP A 98 18.66 -12.94 -11.31
C ASP A 98 19.04 -12.97 -9.81
N ASP A 99 19.92 -12.07 -9.36
CA ASP A 99 20.33 -12.03 -7.96
C ASP A 99 19.26 -11.43 -7.03
N ARG A 100 19.48 -11.59 -5.72
CA ARG A 100 18.59 -11.11 -4.65
C ARG A 100 18.27 -9.61 -4.76
N VAL A 101 19.24 -8.77 -5.11
CA VAL A 101 19.06 -7.32 -5.22
C VAL A 101 18.17 -7.02 -6.43
N ALA A 102 18.43 -7.68 -7.56
CA ALA A 102 17.64 -7.53 -8.79
C ALA A 102 16.17 -7.92 -8.59
N LYS A 103 15.91 -9.04 -7.89
CA LYS A 103 14.55 -9.49 -7.53
C LYS A 103 13.79 -8.48 -6.67
N ILE A 104 14.43 -7.92 -5.65
CA ILE A 104 13.80 -6.93 -4.76
C ILE A 104 13.59 -5.61 -5.50
N ALA A 105 14.55 -5.21 -6.34
CA ALA A 105 14.41 -4.03 -7.17
C ALA A 105 13.21 -4.17 -8.12
N ALA A 106 13.12 -5.30 -8.84
CA ALA A 106 11.99 -5.61 -9.69
C ALA A 106 10.66 -5.64 -8.93
N TYR A 107 10.63 -6.22 -7.73
CA TYR A 107 9.43 -6.25 -6.88
C TYR A 107 8.90 -4.83 -6.57
N TYR A 108 9.75 -3.94 -6.07
CA TYR A 108 9.30 -2.59 -5.71
C TYR A 108 9.07 -1.68 -6.93
N VAL A 109 9.81 -1.88 -8.03
CA VAL A 109 9.54 -1.16 -9.29
C VAL A 109 8.21 -1.57 -9.89
N GLU A 110 7.88 -2.87 -9.94
CA GLU A 110 6.56 -3.35 -10.37
C GLU A 110 5.47 -2.81 -9.45
N GLY A 111 5.67 -2.90 -8.13
CA GLY A 111 4.73 -2.37 -7.15
C GLY A 111 4.46 -0.87 -7.32
N GLY A 112 5.50 -0.07 -7.50
CA GLY A 112 5.38 1.37 -7.76
C GLY A 112 4.66 1.68 -9.07
N TRP A 113 4.97 0.94 -10.14
CA TRP A 113 4.27 1.10 -11.42
C TRP A 113 2.79 0.77 -11.30
N ARG A 114 2.43 -0.28 -10.56
CA ARG A 114 1.02 -0.66 -10.32
C ARG A 114 0.27 0.34 -9.46
N VAL A 115 0.90 0.92 -8.44
CA VAL A 115 0.29 2.05 -7.68
C VAL A 115 0.01 3.23 -8.61
N GLN A 116 0.94 3.58 -9.51
CA GLN A 116 0.71 4.63 -10.51
C GLN A 116 -0.43 4.28 -11.48
N GLN A 117 -0.52 3.03 -11.92
CA GLN A 117 -1.65 2.58 -12.74
C GLN A 117 -2.97 2.68 -11.98
N TRP A 118 -3.02 2.20 -10.74
CA TRP A 118 -4.21 2.27 -9.89
C TRP A 118 -4.75 3.70 -9.72
N ALA A 119 -3.88 4.71 -9.64
CA ALA A 119 -4.31 6.11 -9.59
C ALA A 119 -5.11 6.57 -10.83
N THR A 120 -4.91 5.90 -11.98
CA THR A 120 -5.49 6.28 -13.28
C THR A 120 -6.47 5.24 -13.84
N VAL A 121 -6.56 4.05 -13.24
CA VAL A 121 -7.37 2.93 -13.70
C VAL A 121 -8.51 2.68 -12.71
N THR A 122 -9.74 2.75 -13.19
CA THR A 122 -10.93 2.29 -12.46
C THR A 122 -10.90 0.76 -12.31
N GLU A 123 -11.39 0.23 -11.19
CA GLU A 123 -11.54 -1.22 -10.93
C GLU A 123 -10.25 -2.00 -10.62
N MET A 124 -9.34 -1.36 -9.86
CA MET A 124 -8.26 -2.07 -9.17
C MET A 124 -8.26 -1.72 -7.67
N VAL A 125 -7.90 -2.71 -6.85
CA VAL A 125 -7.68 -2.60 -5.41
C VAL A 125 -6.18 -2.72 -5.13
N TYR A 126 -5.64 -1.77 -4.37
CA TYR A 126 -4.31 -1.83 -3.78
C TYR A 126 -4.44 -2.31 -2.33
N ALA A 127 -3.77 -3.42 -1.97
CA ALA A 127 -3.96 -4.09 -0.68
C ALA A 127 -2.64 -4.46 0.03
N PRO A 128 -1.77 -3.50 0.39
CA PRO A 128 -0.52 -3.80 1.08
C PRO A 128 -0.77 -4.45 2.45
N LEU A 129 0.04 -5.47 2.77
CA LEU A 129 0.08 -6.14 4.06
C LEU A 129 1.47 -5.96 4.67
N ILE A 130 1.52 -5.36 5.86
CA ILE A 130 2.75 -5.12 6.62
C ILE A 130 2.65 -5.90 7.92
N LEU A 131 3.61 -6.79 8.17
CA LEU A 131 3.65 -7.63 9.36
C LEU A 131 5.02 -7.54 10.01
N ARG A 132 5.06 -7.28 11.31
CA ARG A 132 6.25 -7.22 12.14
C ARG A 132 6.47 -8.55 12.87
N TYR A 133 7.73 -8.96 12.93
CA TYR A 133 8.25 -10.12 13.65
C TYR A 133 9.41 -9.65 14.56
N PRO A 134 9.90 -10.49 15.49
CA PRO A 134 10.89 -10.07 16.47
C PRO A 134 12.19 -9.50 15.88
N ASP A 135 12.66 -10.04 14.76
CA ASP A 135 13.94 -9.68 14.13
C ASP A 135 13.80 -9.07 12.73
N SER A 136 12.56 -8.86 12.27
CA SER A 136 12.28 -8.49 10.88
C SER A 136 10.84 -8.04 10.68
N PHE A 137 10.53 -7.52 9.51
CA PHE A 137 9.15 -7.29 9.08
C PHE A 137 8.99 -7.69 7.62
N THR A 138 7.76 -7.99 7.20
CA THR A 138 7.43 -8.29 5.80
C THR A 138 6.53 -7.22 5.23
N VAL A 139 6.80 -6.83 3.98
CA VAL A 139 5.89 -6.03 3.17
C VAL A 139 5.43 -6.87 1.98
N ASN A 140 4.13 -7.06 1.88
CA ASN A 140 3.48 -7.77 0.80
C ASN A 140 2.57 -6.80 0.06
N VAL A 141 3.06 -6.31 -1.07
CA VAL A 141 2.35 -5.48 -2.04
C VAL A 141 1.45 -6.38 -2.88
N ARG A 142 0.14 -6.12 -2.87
CA ARG A 142 -0.86 -6.90 -3.59
C ARG A 142 -1.79 -5.98 -4.36
N PHE A 143 -2.21 -6.47 -5.53
CA PHE A 143 -3.22 -5.84 -6.35
C PHE A 143 -4.27 -6.88 -6.71
N ALA A 144 -5.53 -6.47 -6.65
CA ALA A 144 -6.66 -7.25 -7.08
C ALA A 144 -7.54 -6.42 -8.03
N GLY A 145 -8.24 -7.07 -8.95
CA GLY A 145 -9.37 -6.50 -9.66
C GLY A 145 -10.53 -6.15 -8.73
N GLY A 146 -11.48 -5.41 -9.26
CA GLY A 146 -12.57 -4.82 -8.47
C GLY A 146 -12.12 -3.56 -7.76
N TYR A 147 -12.95 -3.05 -6.84
CA TYR A 147 -12.70 -1.75 -6.23
C TYR A 147 -13.08 -1.68 -4.75
N THR A 148 -13.49 -2.79 -4.14
CA THR A 148 -14.05 -2.78 -2.78
C THR A 148 -13.86 -4.09 -2.03
N THR A 149 -14.13 -4.05 -0.72
CA THR A 149 -14.22 -5.20 0.18
C THR A 149 -15.54 -5.18 0.97
N PRO A 150 -15.99 -6.30 1.55
CA PRO A 150 -17.28 -6.37 2.26
C PRO A 150 -17.45 -5.37 3.42
N ALA A 151 -16.36 -4.90 4.02
CA ALA A 151 -16.36 -3.98 5.17
C ALA A 151 -15.86 -2.57 4.80
N ALA A 152 -15.81 -2.24 3.51
CA ALA A 152 -15.27 -0.96 3.08
C ALA A 152 -16.16 0.23 3.45
N VAL A 153 -15.52 1.33 3.81
CA VAL A 153 -16.14 2.65 3.83
C VAL A 153 -16.13 3.18 2.41
N TYR A 154 -17.27 3.70 1.96
CA TYR A 154 -17.44 4.24 0.62
C TYR A 154 -17.61 5.75 0.69
N TYR A 155 -17.07 6.43 -0.31
CA TYR A 155 -17.26 7.85 -0.48
C TYR A 155 -17.11 8.23 -1.95
N GLU A 156 -17.76 9.33 -2.33
CA GLU A 156 -17.87 9.73 -3.73
C GLU A 156 -17.17 11.04 -4.02
N SER A 157 -16.73 11.20 -5.27
CA SER A 157 -16.11 12.40 -5.80
C SER A 157 -16.96 13.00 -6.92
N PRO A 158 -17.59 14.16 -6.69
CA PRO A 158 -18.36 14.86 -7.70
C PRO A 158 -17.56 15.14 -8.97
N GLU A 159 -16.26 15.43 -8.85
CA GLU A 159 -15.39 15.73 -9.99
C GLU A 159 -15.16 14.52 -10.91
N HIS A 160 -15.41 13.31 -10.41
CA HIS A 160 -15.27 12.07 -11.15
C HIS A 160 -16.60 11.50 -11.64
N CYS A 161 -17.72 12.20 -11.40
CA CYS A 161 -18.99 11.83 -11.98
C CYS A 161 -18.97 12.09 -13.48
N SER A 162 -19.17 11.03 -14.27
CA SER A 162 -19.22 11.12 -15.74
C SER A 162 -20.58 11.57 -16.27
N GLU A 163 -21.59 11.67 -15.40
CA GLU A 163 -22.95 12.03 -15.76
C GLU A 163 -23.16 13.55 -15.69
N GLU A 164 -23.80 14.11 -16.71
CA GLU A 164 -24.29 15.49 -16.68
C GLU A 164 -25.58 15.54 -15.84
N LEU A 165 -25.44 15.94 -14.59
CA LEU A 165 -26.56 16.14 -13.67
C LEU A 165 -27.19 17.52 -13.87
N ALA A 166 -28.52 17.60 -13.78
CA ALA A 166 -29.20 18.91 -13.70
C ALA A 166 -28.78 19.65 -12.42
N ASP A 167 -28.76 20.99 -12.44
CA ASP A 167 -28.21 21.83 -11.38
C ASP A 167 -28.69 21.45 -9.96
N GLU A 168 -29.99 21.20 -9.76
CA GLU A 168 -30.56 20.78 -8.46
C GLU A 168 -30.07 19.39 -8.01
N HIS A 169 -29.87 18.47 -8.96
CA HIS A 169 -29.32 17.14 -8.68
C HIS A 169 -27.81 17.19 -8.43
N ALA A 170 -27.09 18.09 -9.10
CA ALA A 170 -25.65 18.30 -8.89
C ALA A 170 -25.37 18.85 -7.49
N GLU A 171 -26.17 19.81 -7.01
CA GLU A 171 -26.05 20.35 -5.66
C GLU A 171 -26.32 19.28 -4.60
N THR A 172 -27.41 18.51 -4.74
CA THR A 172 -27.72 17.41 -3.81
C THR A 172 -26.61 16.36 -3.79
N TYR A 173 -26.13 15.94 -4.97
CA TYR A 173 -25.06 14.97 -5.10
C TYR A 173 -23.74 15.45 -4.48
N TYR A 174 -23.43 16.74 -4.63
CA TYR A 174 -22.28 17.35 -3.98
C TYR A 174 -22.39 17.29 -2.44
N GLU A 175 -23.54 17.66 -1.88
CA GLU A 175 -23.76 17.61 -0.42
C GLU A 175 -23.67 16.19 0.15
N GLU A 176 -24.25 15.21 -0.54
CA GLU A 176 -24.16 13.78 -0.18
C GLU A 176 -22.72 13.26 -0.27
N SER A 177 -21.99 13.66 -1.32
CA SER A 177 -20.57 13.32 -1.47
C SER A 177 -19.75 13.91 -0.32
N GLN A 178 -19.95 15.18 0.02
CA GLN A 178 -19.30 15.83 1.16
C GLN A 178 -19.62 15.14 2.49
N TYR A 179 -20.83 14.62 2.66
CA TYR A 179 -21.18 13.82 3.83
C TYR A 179 -20.36 12.52 3.92
N THR A 180 -20.31 11.74 2.83
CA THR A 180 -19.55 10.48 2.81
C THR A 180 -18.04 10.70 2.92
N GLN A 181 -17.50 11.78 2.33
CA GLN A 181 -16.10 12.17 2.47
C GLN A 181 -15.71 12.48 3.92
N ARG A 182 -16.57 13.16 4.69
CA ARG A 182 -16.33 13.36 6.13
C ARG A 182 -16.32 12.05 6.93
N GLN A 183 -17.17 11.08 6.57
CA GLN A 183 -17.12 9.76 7.20
C GLN A 183 -15.82 9.01 6.85
N ALA A 184 -15.37 9.12 5.60
CA ALA A 184 -14.08 8.58 5.17
C ALA A 184 -12.90 9.27 5.87
N ALA A 185 -12.98 10.58 6.14
CA ALA A 185 -11.99 11.30 6.93
C ALA A 185 -11.87 10.75 8.35
N GLU A 186 -13.00 10.51 9.04
CA GLU A 186 -13.00 9.88 10.37
C GLU A 186 -12.36 8.47 10.32
N TYR A 187 -12.67 7.69 9.29
CA TYR A 187 -12.09 6.37 9.07
C TYR A 187 -10.58 6.41 8.83
N ALA A 188 -10.10 7.37 8.05
CA ALA A 188 -8.69 7.58 7.77
C ALA A 188 -7.90 7.97 9.04
N ARG A 189 -8.48 8.80 9.93
CA ARG A 189 -7.88 9.08 11.26
C ARG A 189 -7.77 7.81 12.11
N GLY A 190 -8.84 7.02 12.17
CA GLY A 190 -8.81 5.73 12.87
C GLY A 190 -7.79 4.75 12.30
N THR A 191 -7.53 4.81 10.99
CA THR A 191 -6.47 4.02 10.33
C THR A 191 -5.07 4.47 10.75
N ALA A 192 -4.84 5.78 10.90
CA ALA A 192 -3.59 6.31 11.42
C ALA A 192 -3.33 5.84 12.86
N ASP A 193 -4.36 5.88 13.71
CA ASP A 193 -4.28 5.38 15.09
C ASP A 193 -3.98 3.88 15.14
N LEU A 194 -4.66 3.08 14.31
CA LEU A 194 -4.39 1.65 14.17
C LEU A 194 -2.92 1.37 13.82
N ILE A 195 -2.33 2.14 12.90
CA ILE A 195 -0.92 1.98 12.52
C ILE A 195 0.01 2.29 13.70
N ARG A 196 -0.27 3.35 14.48
CA ARG A 196 0.53 3.71 15.65
C ARG A 196 0.44 2.67 16.76
N GLU A 197 -0.75 2.10 16.97
CA GLU A 197 -0.96 1.01 17.93
C GLU A 197 -0.18 -0.25 17.54
N GLU A 198 -0.19 -0.62 16.25
CA GLU A 198 0.49 -1.84 15.78
C GLU A 198 2.01 -1.70 15.65
N PHE A 199 2.52 -0.48 15.51
CA PHE A 199 3.94 -0.19 15.35
C PHE A 199 4.39 0.94 16.28
N PRO A 200 4.31 0.74 17.60
CA PRO A 200 4.58 1.78 18.58
C PRO A 200 6.07 2.16 18.62
N ASP A 201 6.39 3.29 19.27
CA ASP A 201 7.76 3.78 19.38
C ASP A 201 8.66 2.75 20.11
N PRO A 202 9.75 2.28 19.48
CA PRO A 202 10.64 1.31 20.08
C PRO A 202 11.40 1.81 21.31
N ASP A 203 11.52 3.14 21.50
CA ASP A 203 12.17 3.77 22.65
C ASP A 203 11.24 3.88 23.86
N GLU A 204 9.93 3.93 23.63
CA GLU A 204 8.91 4.08 24.67
C GLU A 204 8.23 2.75 25.03
N THR A 205 8.23 1.78 24.11
CA THR A 205 7.53 0.51 24.26
C THR A 205 8.49 -0.67 24.44
N PRO A 206 8.34 -1.49 25.50
CA PRO A 206 9.16 -2.67 25.70
C PRO A 206 9.10 -3.65 24.53
N PHE A 207 10.24 -4.23 24.16
CA PHE A 207 10.35 -5.18 23.03
C PHE A 207 9.27 -6.27 23.04
N GLU A 208 9.01 -6.86 24.20
CA GLU A 208 8.03 -7.95 24.35
C GLU A 208 6.60 -7.56 23.96
N GLU A 209 6.24 -6.29 24.10
CA GLU A 209 4.92 -5.75 23.75
C GLU A 209 4.84 -5.37 22.26
N ARG A 210 5.95 -4.93 21.67
CA ARG A 210 6.00 -4.45 20.28
C ARG A 210 6.55 -5.46 19.27
N LYS A 211 7.06 -6.63 19.69
CA LYS A 211 7.76 -7.59 18.80
C LYS A 211 6.89 -8.20 17.70
N TYR A 212 5.56 -8.11 17.83
CA TYR A 212 4.60 -8.47 16.80
C TYR A 212 3.63 -7.33 16.57
N GLY A 213 3.18 -7.17 15.34
CA GLY A 213 2.18 -6.19 14.94
C GLY A 213 1.88 -6.32 13.47
N GLY A 214 0.72 -5.89 13.02
CA GLY A 214 0.40 -6.01 11.61
C GLY A 214 -0.84 -5.27 11.17
N VAL A 215 -0.77 -4.74 9.95
CA VAL A 215 -1.88 -4.05 9.31
C VAL A 215 -2.07 -4.53 7.87
N ALA A 216 -3.31 -4.72 7.47
CA ALA A 216 -3.67 -4.70 6.06
C ALA A 216 -4.39 -3.39 5.76
N LEU A 217 -3.91 -2.68 4.74
CA LEU A 217 -4.55 -1.48 4.22
C LEU A 217 -5.10 -1.84 2.85
N VAL A 218 -6.28 -1.32 2.51
CA VAL A 218 -6.97 -1.62 1.27
C VAL A 218 -7.60 -0.34 0.75
N GLY A 219 -7.28 0.02 -0.49
CA GLY A 219 -7.88 1.14 -1.20
C GLY A 219 -8.32 0.70 -2.59
N GLY A 220 -9.49 1.17 -3.03
CA GLY A 220 -10.02 0.89 -4.36
C GLY A 220 -10.84 2.05 -4.92
N ARG A 221 -11.09 2.00 -6.22
CA ARG A 221 -11.85 3.03 -6.94
C ARG A 221 -12.63 2.45 -8.10
N GLN A 222 -13.90 2.84 -8.25
CA GLN A 222 -14.71 2.62 -9.44
C GLN A 222 -15.43 3.90 -9.85
N GLY A 223 -15.03 4.50 -10.98
CA GLY A 223 -15.58 5.77 -11.43
C GLY A 223 -15.39 6.90 -10.41
N SER A 224 -16.50 7.42 -9.89
CA SER A 224 -16.58 8.42 -8.81
C SER A 224 -16.55 7.82 -7.41
N VAL A 225 -16.73 6.51 -7.26
CA VAL A 225 -16.81 5.83 -5.97
C VAL A 225 -15.43 5.35 -5.54
N PHE A 226 -15.07 5.70 -4.33
CA PHE A 226 -13.85 5.32 -3.66
C PHE A 226 -14.18 4.40 -2.48
N SER A 227 -13.27 3.48 -2.17
CA SER A 227 -13.46 2.58 -1.04
C SER A 227 -12.17 2.39 -0.26
N GLU A 228 -12.32 2.27 1.06
CA GLU A 228 -11.21 2.03 1.97
C GLU A 228 -11.53 1.00 3.03
N THR A 229 -10.53 0.20 3.38
CA THR A 229 -10.60 -0.73 4.51
C THR A 229 -9.23 -0.89 5.14
N SER A 230 -9.15 -0.82 6.44
CA SER A 230 -7.97 -1.13 7.23
C SER A 230 -8.31 -2.13 8.32
N LYS A 231 -7.33 -2.95 8.69
CA LYS A 231 -7.50 -3.98 9.72
C LYS A 231 -6.19 -4.36 10.39
N ARG A 232 -6.29 -4.65 11.69
CA ARG A 232 -5.28 -5.34 12.47
C ARG A 232 -5.07 -6.76 11.93
N VAL A 233 -3.83 -7.21 11.86
CA VAL A 233 -3.47 -8.56 11.43
C VAL A 233 -2.41 -9.12 12.36
N ALA A 234 -2.76 -10.18 13.09
CA ALA A 234 -1.80 -10.90 13.92
C ALA A 234 -0.83 -11.71 13.04
N PRO A 235 0.48 -11.45 13.12
CA PRO A 235 1.50 -12.27 12.47
C PRO A 235 1.57 -13.67 13.08
N ASP A 236 1.90 -14.67 12.27
CA ASP A 236 2.21 -16.03 12.71
C ASP A 236 3.61 -16.06 13.36
N PRO A 237 3.71 -16.31 14.69
CA PRO A 237 4.99 -16.33 15.40
C PRO A 237 5.98 -17.37 14.85
N ASP A 238 5.47 -18.45 14.25
CA ASP A 238 6.25 -19.58 13.77
C ASP A 238 6.63 -19.45 12.28
N ARG A 239 6.29 -18.34 11.63
CA ARG A 239 6.54 -18.13 10.19
C ARG A 239 8.03 -18.23 9.82
N PHE A 240 8.91 -17.76 10.70
CA PHE A 240 10.34 -17.74 10.45
C PHE A 240 11.12 -18.42 11.58
N SER A 241 11.73 -19.55 11.27
CA SER A 241 12.65 -20.27 12.17
C SER A 241 14.09 -19.76 12.11
N GLU A 242 14.45 -19.09 11.02
CA GLU A 242 15.79 -18.56 10.77
C GLU A 242 15.80 -17.03 10.78
N SER A 243 16.87 -16.47 11.33
CA SER A 243 17.08 -15.02 11.28
C SER A 243 17.47 -14.56 9.88
N VAL A 244 17.21 -13.29 9.60
CA VAL A 244 17.52 -12.66 8.31
C VAL A 244 18.56 -11.56 8.52
N SER A 245 19.60 -11.54 7.69
CA SER A 245 20.66 -10.52 7.74
C SER A 245 20.57 -9.49 6.62
N LYS A 246 19.80 -9.78 5.57
CA LYS A 246 19.64 -8.90 4.41
C LYS A 246 18.21 -8.97 3.87
N PRO A 247 17.66 -7.88 3.32
CA PRO A 247 16.34 -7.88 2.69
C PRO A 247 16.22 -9.03 1.68
N THR A 248 15.16 -9.84 1.75
CA THR A 248 15.04 -11.04 0.94
C THR A 248 13.59 -11.22 0.48
N LEU A 249 13.41 -11.67 -0.76
CA LEU A 249 12.11 -12.04 -1.27
C LEU A 249 11.71 -13.41 -0.70
N VAL A 250 10.56 -13.49 -0.06
CA VAL A 250 10.01 -14.70 0.56
C VAL A 250 8.61 -14.97 0.02
N GLU A 251 8.12 -16.19 0.23
CA GLU A 251 6.71 -16.49 -0.05
C GLU A 251 5.79 -15.74 0.94
N THR A 252 4.60 -15.40 0.46
CA THR A 252 3.54 -14.84 1.32
C THR A 252 3.17 -15.82 2.43
N GLY A 253 3.00 -15.29 3.64
CA GLY A 253 2.59 -16.08 4.80
C GLY A 253 1.11 -16.44 4.77
N PRO A 254 0.65 -17.29 5.71
CA PRO A 254 -0.76 -17.67 5.85
C PRO A 254 -1.67 -16.45 6.05
N GLU A 255 -1.16 -15.36 6.62
CA GLU A 255 -1.89 -14.11 6.85
C GLU A 255 -2.31 -13.44 5.53
N ALA A 256 -1.51 -13.58 4.47
CA ALA A 256 -1.87 -13.05 3.16
C ALA A 256 -3.12 -13.74 2.63
N ARG A 257 -3.16 -15.08 2.63
CA ARG A 257 -4.33 -15.85 2.21
C ARG A 257 -5.54 -15.56 3.08
N ARG A 258 -5.38 -15.60 4.42
CA ARG A 258 -6.46 -15.29 5.36
C ARG A 258 -7.06 -13.91 5.09
N THR A 259 -6.20 -12.89 4.90
CA THR A 259 -6.69 -11.54 4.61
C THR A 259 -7.33 -11.44 3.23
N GLU A 260 -6.84 -12.16 2.22
CA GLU A 260 -7.48 -12.24 0.90
C GLU A 260 -8.88 -12.85 1.00
N CYS A 261 -9.05 -13.94 1.75
CA CYS A 261 -10.36 -14.56 1.99
C CYS A 261 -11.31 -13.59 2.69
N GLU A 262 -10.87 -13.00 3.81
CA GLU A 262 -11.68 -12.12 4.64
C GLU A 262 -12.06 -10.82 3.91
N LEU A 263 -11.20 -10.33 3.02
CA LEU A 263 -11.43 -9.12 2.22
C LEU A 263 -12.09 -9.41 0.87
N GLY A 264 -12.31 -10.68 0.51
CA GLY A 264 -12.92 -11.08 -0.77
C GLY A 264 -12.04 -10.83 -2.00
N LEU A 265 -10.71 -10.86 -1.87
CA LEU A 265 -9.77 -10.54 -2.95
C LEU A 265 -9.36 -11.76 -3.80
N GLU A 266 -9.74 -12.98 -3.41
CA GLU A 266 -9.20 -14.24 -3.96
C GLU A 266 -9.37 -14.43 -5.48
N SER A 267 -10.51 -14.03 -6.04
CA SER A 267 -10.81 -14.19 -7.48
C SER A 267 -10.17 -13.12 -8.35
N GLU A 268 -9.63 -12.08 -7.72
CA GLU A 268 -9.32 -10.81 -8.37
C GLU A 268 -7.80 -10.52 -8.40
N ILE A 269 -6.97 -11.24 -7.64
CA ILE A 269 -5.52 -10.98 -7.58
C ILE A 269 -4.91 -11.06 -8.98
N VAL A 270 -4.27 -9.97 -9.40
CA VAL A 270 -3.54 -9.90 -10.66
C VAL A 270 -2.34 -10.85 -10.57
N ARG A 271 -2.32 -11.86 -11.45
CA ARG A 271 -1.27 -12.89 -11.52
C ARG A 271 -0.27 -12.63 -12.64
#